data_AF-A0A8T5SVW5-F1
#
_entry.id   AF-A0A8T5SVW5-F1
#
_cell.length_a   1.000
_cell.length_b   1.000
_cell.length_c   1.000
_cell.angle_alpha   90.00
_cell.angle_beta   90.00
_cell.angle_gamma   90.00
#
_symmetry.space_group_name_H-M   'P 1'
#
loop_
_entity.id
_entity.type
_entity.pdbx_description
1 polymer ?
#
loop_
_entity_poly.entity_id
_entity_poly.type
_entity_poly.pdbx_seq_one_letter_code
_entity_poly.pdbx_strand_id
1 'polypeptide(L)'
;PELLDLADHVKNISAKHEGGVPEIDAGREHPSDILDYFRQKNEIEEQDHMPLLTQNYLDKHHALNRTAKELTKRGLTFIAAQKLHKI
;
A
#
# COMPACT_ATOMS: atom_id res chain seq x y z
N PRO A 1 12.60 3.06 -6.66
CA PRO A 1 13.93 3.56 -7.05
C PRO A 1 14.30 4.80 -6.21
N GLU A 2 13.55 5.89 -6.36
CA GLU A 2 13.82 7.17 -5.69
C GLU A 2 13.87 7.09 -4.15
N LEU A 3 12.87 6.47 -3.51
CA LEU A 3 12.86 6.35 -2.04
C LEU A 3 14.12 5.68 -1.49
N LEU A 4 14.56 4.59 -2.12
CA LEU A 4 15.69 3.81 -1.61
C LEU A 4 17.01 4.57 -1.76
N ASP A 5 17.08 5.47 -2.72
CA ASP A 5 18.26 6.27 -3.01
C ASP A 5 18.36 7.49 -2.09
N LEU A 6 17.26 7.91 -1.45
CA LEU A 6 17.20 9.00 -0.49
C LEU A 6 17.28 8.54 0.98
N ALA A 7 16.87 7.30 1.26
CA ALA A 7 16.59 6.84 2.62
C ALA A 7 17.82 6.71 3.54
N ASP A 8 19.06 6.70 3.01
CA ASP A 8 20.29 6.62 3.80
C ASP A 8 20.80 7.98 4.31
N HIS A 9 20.38 9.09 3.67
CA HIS A 9 20.88 10.43 3.98
C HIS A 9 19.80 11.48 4.26
N VAL A 10 18.52 11.17 4.00
CA VAL A 10 17.39 12.03 4.36
C VAL A 10 16.64 11.44 5.57
N LYS A 11 16.65 12.16 6.68
CA LYS A 11 15.99 11.74 7.92
C LYS A 11 14.47 11.86 7.81
N ASN A 12 13.76 10.99 8.54
CA ASN A 12 12.30 11.04 8.72
C ASN A 12 11.45 10.88 7.44
N ILE A 13 11.93 10.12 6.45
CA ILE A 13 11.11 9.77 5.28
C ILE A 13 10.03 8.74 5.65
N SER A 14 8.82 8.95 5.14
CA SER A 14 7.71 7.99 5.22
C SER A 14 7.37 7.47 3.82
N ALA A 15 7.37 6.15 3.66
CA ALA A 15 6.89 5.50 2.45
C ALA A 15 5.39 5.29 2.53
N LYS A 16 4.61 6.15 1.88
CA LYS A 16 3.16 6.00 1.76
C LYS A 16 2.80 5.35 0.43
N HIS A 17 1.84 4.45 0.45
CA HIS A 17 1.29 3.78 -0.74
C HIS A 17 -0.20 4.07 -0.77
N GLU A 18 -0.71 4.59 -1.89
CA GLU A 18 -2.15 4.85 -2.07
C GLU A 18 -2.84 3.81 -2.96
N GLY A 19 -2.08 2.89 -3.53
CA GLY A 19 -2.56 1.76 -4.30
C GLY A 19 -1.51 0.65 -4.34
N GLY A 20 -1.71 -0.33 -5.21
CA GLY A 20 -0.76 -1.40 -5.44
C GLY A 20 0.53 -0.99 -6.15
N VAL A 21 1.33 -1.99 -6.52
CA VAL A 21 2.44 -1.80 -7.46
C VAL A 21 1.85 -1.35 -8.81
N PRO A 22 2.31 -0.25 -9.44
CA PRO A 22 1.64 0.34 -10.60
C PRO A 22 1.34 -0.64 -11.73
N GLU A 23 2.28 -1.55 -12.03
CA GLU A 23 2.14 -2.55 -13.08
C GLU A 23 1.09 -3.63 -12.76
N ILE A 24 0.80 -3.84 -11.49
CA ILE A 24 -0.22 -4.80 -11.01
C ILE A 24 -1.56 -4.08 -10.87
N ASP A 25 -1.57 -2.92 -10.21
CA ASP A 25 -2.77 -2.13 -9.90
C ASP A 25 -3.51 -1.69 -11.16
N ALA A 26 -2.77 -1.22 -12.18
CA ALA A 26 -3.34 -0.81 -13.46
C ALA A 26 -4.01 -1.97 -14.24
N GLY A 27 -3.70 -3.21 -13.90
CA GLY A 27 -4.29 -4.40 -14.52
C GLY A 27 -5.46 -4.99 -13.74
N ARG A 28 -5.87 -4.39 -12.61
CA ARG A 28 -7.02 -4.84 -11.84
C ARG A 28 -8.32 -4.53 -12.58
N GLU A 29 -9.35 -5.33 -12.29
CA GLU A 29 -10.71 -5.09 -12.77
C GLU A 29 -11.22 -3.71 -12.32
N HIS A 30 -10.89 -3.34 -11.08
CA HIS A 30 -11.13 -2.02 -10.51
C HIS A 30 -9.81 -1.48 -9.96
N PRO A 31 -9.01 -0.76 -10.75
CA PRO A 31 -7.75 -0.15 -10.29
C PRO A 31 -8.00 0.78 -9.10
N SER A 32 -6.98 1.02 -8.28
CA SER A 32 -7.13 1.89 -7.12
C SER A 32 -7.42 3.33 -7.56
N ASP A 33 -8.51 3.92 -7.06
CA ASP A 33 -8.84 5.32 -7.26
C ASP A 33 -8.91 6.06 -5.92
N ILE A 34 -8.37 7.27 -5.86
CA ILE A 34 -8.50 8.16 -4.70
C ILE A 34 -9.97 8.52 -4.43
N LEU A 35 -10.83 8.48 -5.46
CA LEU A 35 -12.25 8.76 -5.31
C LEU A 35 -13.00 7.67 -4.54
N ASP A 36 -12.46 6.45 -4.44
CA ASP A 36 -13.08 5.37 -3.67
C ASP A 36 -13.20 5.69 -2.17
N TYR A 37 -12.35 6.56 -1.62
CA TYR A 37 -12.44 7.00 -0.22
C TYR A 37 -13.68 7.87 0.06
N PHE A 38 -14.29 8.45 -0.97
CA PHE A 38 -15.46 9.32 -0.85
C PHE A 38 -16.78 8.62 -1.17
N ARG A 39 -16.72 7.36 -1.62
CA ARG A 39 -17.90 6.55 -1.92
C ARG A 39 -18.66 6.21 -0.66
N GLN A 40 -19.98 6.15 -0.77
CA GLN A 40 -20.81 5.76 0.36
C GLN A 40 -20.74 4.24 0.53
N LYS A 41 -20.76 3.78 1.78
CA LYS A 41 -20.67 2.34 2.07
C LYS A 41 -21.83 1.55 1.45
N ASN A 42 -23.07 2.06 1.54
CA ASN A 42 -24.24 1.41 0.96
C ASN A 42 -24.10 1.27 -0.55
N GLU A 43 -23.61 2.29 -1.25
CA GLU A 43 -23.34 2.25 -2.69
C GLU A 43 -22.32 1.17 -3.05
N ILE A 44 -21.26 1.01 -2.26
CA ILE A 44 -20.26 -0.06 -2.45
C ILE A 44 -20.87 -1.45 -2.25
N GLU A 45 -21.72 -1.61 -1.23
CA GLU A 45 -22.37 -2.88 -0.90
C GLU A 45 -23.44 -3.25 -1.95
N GLU A 46 -24.27 -2.28 -2.37
CA GLU A 46 -25.31 -2.47 -3.40
C GLU A 46 -24.74 -2.84 -4.77
N GLN A 47 -23.52 -2.39 -5.07
CA GLN A 47 -22.81 -2.72 -6.31
C GLN A 47 -21.91 -3.97 -6.18
N ASP A 48 -21.89 -4.65 -5.03
CA ASP A 48 -20.98 -5.77 -4.75
C ASP A 48 -19.48 -5.41 -4.96
N HIS A 49 -19.09 -4.14 -4.78
CA HIS A 49 -17.72 -3.67 -4.98
C HIS A 49 -16.77 -3.95 -3.80
N MET A 50 -17.28 -4.44 -2.67
CA MET A 50 -16.47 -4.71 -1.48
C MET A 50 -15.27 -5.66 -1.73
N PRO A 51 -15.40 -6.75 -2.50
CA PRO A 51 -14.27 -7.61 -2.83
C PRO A 51 -13.19 -6.90 -3.66
N LEU A 52 -13.59 -6.01 -4.58
CA LEU A 52 -12.67 -5.23 -5.42
C LEU A 52 -11.85 -4.26 -4.57
N LEU A 53 -12.51 -3.51 -3.68
CA LEU A 53 -11.83 -2.59 -2.76
C LEU A 53 -10.93 -3.33 -1.76
N THR A 54 -11.34 -4.54 -1.35
CA THR A 54 -10.50 -5.40 -0.51
C THR A 54 -9.23 -5.84 -1.24
N GLN A 55 -9.33 -6.21 -2.52
CA GLN A 55 -8.14 -6.55 -3.32
C GLN A 55 -7.18 -5.37 -3.43
N ASN A 56 -7.70 -4.16 -3.69
CA ASN A 56 -6.88 -2.94 -3.76
C ASN A 56 -6.17 -2.65 -2.43
N TYR A 57 -6.86 -2.83 -1.31
CA TYR A 57 -6.27 -2.72 0.02
C TYR A 57 -5.13 -3.73 0.25
N LEU A 58 -5.31 -4.98 -0.16
CA LEU A 58 -4.28 -6.01 -0.03
C LEU A 58 -3.06 -5.72 -0.92
N ASP A 59 -3.27 -5.19 -2.12
CA ASP A 59 -2.19 -4.79 -3.01
C ASP A 59 -1.38 -3.61 -2.46
N LYS A 60 -2.06 -2.64 -1.84
CA LYS A 60 -1.43 -1.55 -1.09
C LYS A 60 -0.58 -2.06 0.07
N HIS A 61 -1.06 -3.05 0.82
CA HIS A 61 -0.27 -3.73 1.86
C HIS A 61 0.95 -4.45 1.30
N HIS A 62 0.81 -5.10 0.15
CA HIS A 62 1.93 -5.75 -0.52
C HIS A 62 3.01 -4.73 -0.96
N ALA A 63 2.61 -3.57 -1.52
CA ALA A 63 3.53 -2.50 -1.89
C ALA A 63 4.29 -1.91 -0.69
N LEU A 64 3.60 -1.73 0.44
CA LEU A 64 4.20 -1.34 1.71
C LEU A 64 5.26 -2.36 2.17
N ASN A 65 4.90 -3.64 2.20
CA ASN A 65 5.80 -4.71 2.62
C ASN A 65 7.02 -4.86 1.70
N ARG A 66 6.84 -4.70 0.39
CA ARG A 66 7.94 -4.66 -0.58
C ARG A 66 8.92 -3.55 -0.24
N THR A 67 8.42 -2.36 0.10
CA THR A 67 9.26 -1.23 0.49
C THR A 67 10.07 -1.53 1.76
N ALA A 68 9.42 -2.07 2.79
CA ALA A 68 10.08 -2.47 4.03
C ALA A 68 11.19 -3.51 3.77
N LYS A 69 10.92 -4.49 2.91
CA LYS A 69 11.89 -5.51 2.49
C LYS A 69 13.12 -4.89 1.81
N GLU A 70 12.93 -3.99 0.85
CA GLU A 70 14.04 -3.37 0.14
C GLU A 70 14.87 -2.43 1.02
N LEU A 71 14.24 -1.69 1.94
CA LEU A 71 14.97 -0.92 2.97
C LEU A 71 15.82 -1.84 3.86
N THR A 72 15.24 -2.95 4.32
CA THR A 72 15.94 -3.93 5.16
C THR A 72 17.15 -4.54 4.45
N LYS A 73 17.01 -4.90 3.16
CA LYS A 73 18.13 -5.41 2.34
C LYS A 73 19.29 -4.43 2.23
N ARG A 74 19.03 -3.11 2.29
CA ARG A 74 20.06 -2.05 2.28
C ARG A 74 20.62 -1.74 3.68
N GLY A 75 20.23 -2.50 4.71
CA GLY A 75 20.66 -2.25 6.09
C GLY A 75 19.98 -1.06 6.76
N LEU A 76 18.94 -0.50 6.14
CA LEU A 76 18.18 0.62 6.68
C LEU A 76 17.09 0.08 7.61
N THR A 77 17.07 0.58 8.83
CA THR A 77 16.04 0.24 9.82
C THR A 77 14.73 0.94 9.48
N PHE A 78 13.63 0.19 9.59
CA PHE A 78 12.27 0.73 9.54
C PHE A 78 11.55 0.38 10.83
N ILE A 79 10.55 1.18 11.22
CA ILE A 79 9.70 0.87 12.38
C ILE A 79 8.53 0.01 11.88
N ALA A 80 8.57 -1.28 12.18
CA ALA A 80 7.45 -2.18 11.91
C ALA A 80 6.27 -1.92 12.86
N ALA A 81 5.04 -2.18 12.40
CA ALA A 81 3.85 -2.14 13.24
C ALA A 81 3.84 -3.32 14.22
N GLN A 82 4.43 -3.13 15.40
CA GLN A 82 4.68 -4.19 16.41
C GLN A 82 3.43 -4.94 16.91
N LYS A 83 2.23 -4.41 16.67
CA LYS A 83 0.96 -5.02 17.11
C LYS A 83 0.16 -5.68 15.98
N LEU A 84 0.61 -5.58 14.73
CA LEU A 84 -0.20 -5.98 13.56
C LEU A 84 -0.39 -7.51 13.42
N HIS A 85 0.54 -8.31 13.96
CA HIS A 85 0.53 -9.78 13.84
C HIS A 85 0.60 -10.48 15.20
N LYS A 86 0.09 -9.86 16.27
CA LYS A 86 -0.02 -10.56 17.55
C LYS A 86 -1.07 -11.68 17.42
N ILE A 87 -0.62 -12.92 17.62
CA ILE A 87 -1.47 -14.10 17.85
C ILE A 87 -1.98 -14.03 19.29
#